data_AF-A0A820GNA3-F1
#
_entry.id   AF-A0A820GNA3-F1
#
_cell.length_a   1.000
_cell.length_b   1.000
_cell.length_c   1.000
_cell.angle_alpha   90.00
_cell.angle_beta   90.00
_cell.angle_gamma   90.00
#
_symmetry.space_group_name_H-M   'P 1'
#
loop_
_entity.id
_entity.type
_entity.pdbx_description
1 polymer ?
#
loop_
_entity_poly.entity_id
_entity_poly.type
_entity_poly.pdbx_seq_one_letter_code
_entity_poly.pdbx_strand_id
1 'polypeptide(L)' 'FNVRFSDAITSVIKDEAANITLEISPHPVLATSIRECYELTNQQQSAPLILSTLKGKENKQITLLTSLAQLTTSSHVW' A
#
# COMPACT_ATOMS: atom_id res chain seq x y z
N PHE A 1 -24.14 4.16 -6.64
CA PHE A 1 -23.05 3.20 -6.88
C PHE A 1 -22.26 3.04 -5.60
N ASN A 2 -22.05 1.80 -5.13
CA ASN A 2 -21.27 1.53 -3.93
C ASN A 2 -19.84 1.15 -4.34
N VAL A 3 -18.85 1.73 -3.66
CA VAL A 3 -17.44 1.36 -3.85
C VAL A 3 -17.15 0.12 -3.01
N ARG A 4 -16.66 -0.94 -3.66
CA ARG A 4 -16.37 -2.24 -3.02
C ARG A 4 -14.87 -2.41 -2.78
N PHE A 5 -14.32 -1.46 -2.02
CA PHE A 5 -12.88 -1.34 -1.81
C PHE A 5 -12.27 -2.58 -1.14
N SER A 6 -12.80 -3.02 0.00
CA SER A 6 -12.23 -4.16 0.73
C SER A 6 -12.20 -5.42 -0.12
N ASP A 7 -13.28 -5.72 -0.85
CA ASP A 7 -13.35 -6.93 -1.67
C ASP A 7 -12.32 -6.95 -2.78
N ALA A 8 -12.10 -5.81 -3.44
CA ALA A 8 -11.07 -5.70 -4.47
C ALA A 8 -9.68 -5.92 -3.88
N ILE A 9 -9.36 -5.26 -2.76
CA ILE A 9 -8.04 -5.37 -2.12
C ILE A 9 -7.81 -6.78 -1.55
N THR A 10 -8.79 -7.34 -0.83
CA THR A 10 -8.74 -8.70 -0.30
C THR A 10 -8.56 -9.74 -1.42
N SER A 11 -9.16 -9.55 -2.60
CA SER A 11 -8.93 -10.44 -3.75
C SER A 11 -7.48 -10.38 -4.21
N VAL A 12 -6.92 -9.17 -4.42
CA VAL A 12 -5.53 -8.98 -4.85
C VAL A 12 -4.54 -9.60 -3.85
N ILE A 13 -4.81 -9.45 -2.55
CA ILE A 13 -3.98 -10.05 -1.49
C ILE A 13 -4.04 -11.57 -1.56
N LYS A 14 -5.23 -12.17 -1.67
CA LYS A 14 -5.41 -13.63 -1.72
C LYS A 14 -4.76 -14.27 -2.94
N ASP A 15 -4.72 -13.55 -4.05
CA ASP A 15 -4.08 -14.01 -5.28
C ASP A 15 -2.55 -13.91 -5.23
N GLU A 16 -1.98 -13.46 -4.09
CA GLU A 16 -0.54 -13.20 -3.88
C GLU A 16 0.09 -12.31 -4.96
N ALA A 17 -0.77 -11.54 -5.65
CA ALA A 17 -0.37 -10.73 -6.80
C ALA A 17 0.41 -9.48 -6.39
N ALA A 18 0.34 -9.07 -5.12
CA ALA A 18 1.06 -7.91 -4.61
C ALA A 18 1.33 -7.99 -3.09
N ASN A 19 2.61 -7.86 -2.73
CA ASN A 19 3.06 -7.70 -1.33
C ASN A 19 3.41 -6.23 -0.99
N ILE A 20 3.30 -5.34 -1.99
CA ILE A 20 3.60 -3.92 -1.88
C ILE A 20 2.42 -3.15 -2.47
N THR A 21 1.94 -2.14 -1.75
CA THR A 21 0.90 -1.22 -2.23
C THR A 21 1.45 0.20 -2.29
N LEU A 22 1.22 0.89 -3.41
CA LEU A 22 1.55 2.30 -3.59
C LEU A 22 0.26 3.12 -3.77
N GLU A 23 -0.09 3.92 -2.76
CA GLU A 23 -1.21 4.86 -2.85
C GLU A 23 -0.83 6.08 -3.70
N ILE A 24 -1.60 6.33 -4.75
CA ILE A 24 -1.43 7.49 -5.63
C ILE A 24 -2.54 8.50 -5.33
N SER A 25 -2.29 9.38 -4.36
CA SER A 25 -3.27 10.39 -3.92
C SER A 25 -2.58 11.65 -3.39
N PRO A 26 -3.25 12.81 -3.33
CA PRO A 26 -2.69 14.03 -2.73
C PRO A 26 -2.42 13.95 -1.23
N HIS A 27 -3.14 13.08 -0.52
CA HIS A 27 -2.98 12.83 0.91
C HIS A 27 -3.35 11.37 1.22
N PRO A 28 -2.47 10.62 1.90
CA PRO A 28 -2.66 9.20 2.12
C PRO A 28 -3.79 8.95 3.11
N VAL A 29 -4.81 8.21 2.70
CA VAL A 29 -5.96 7.86 3.55
C VAL A 29 -6.29 6.37 3.56
N LEU A 30 -5.72 5.59 2.64
CA LEU A 30 -6.10 4.18 2.47
C LEU A 30 -5.24 3.22 3.29
N ALA A 31 -4.10 3.69 3.83
CA ALA A 31 -3.14 2.84 4.48
C ALA A 31 -3.70 2.00 5.64
N THR A 32 -4.63 2.55 6.43
CA THR A 32 -5.29 1.80 7.51
C THR A 32 -6.22 0.72 6.95
N SER A 33 -7.10 1.08 6.01
CA SER A 33 -8.03 0.14 5.38
C SER A 33 -7.32 -1.00 4.63
N ILE A 34 -6.17 -0.73 4.02
CA ILE A 34 -5.36 -1.76 3.36
C ILE A 34 -4.79 -2.73 4.40
N ARG A 35 -4.28 -2.24 5.54
CA ARG A 35 -3.78 -3.12 6.62
C ARG A 35 -4.88 -4.03 7.16
N GLU A 36 -6.07 -3.49 7.40
CA GLU A 36 -7.24 -4.28 7.83
C GLU A 36 -7.57 -5.39 6.81
N CYS A 37 -7.42 -5.12 5.51
CA CYS A 37 -7.62 -6.15 4.48
C CYS A 37 -6.57 -7.27 4.54
N TYR A 38 -5.31 -6.97 4.86
CA TYR A 38 -4.26 -7.98 5.08
C TYR A 38 -4.51 -8.81 6.35
N GLU A 39 -5.04 -8.19 7.40
CA GLU A 39 -5.43 -8.91 8.63
C GLU A 39 -6.58 -9.89 8.36
N LEU A 40 -7.56 -9.51 7.55
CA LEU A 40 -8.70 -10.37 7.19
C LEU A 40 -8.31 -11.60 6.36
N THR A 41 -7.20 -11.56 5.62
CA THR A 41 -6.76 -12.68 4.78
C THR A 41 -5.87 -13.68 5.50
N ASN A 42 -5.48 -13.42 6.76
CA ASN A 42 -4.48 -14.20 7.50
C ASN A 42 -3.14 -14.38 6.75
N GLN A 43 -2.84 -13.54 5.76
CA GLN A 43 -1.59 -13.58 4.99
C GLN A 43 -0.46 -12.78 5.67
N GLN A 44 -0.29 -12.96 6.98
CA GLN A 44 0.70 -12.24 7.80
C GLN A 44 2.12 -12.82 7.75
N GLN A 45 2.50 -13.55 6.69
CA GLN A 45 3.87 -14.08 6.60
C GLN A 45 4.93 -12.96 6.64
N SER A 46 4.56 -11.73 6.28
CA SER A 46 5.34 -10.50 6.52
C SER A 46 4.42 -9.28 6.63
N ALA A 47 4.87 -8.22 7.32
CA ALA A 47 4.13 -6.98 7.38
C ALA A 47 4.05 -6.32 5.98
N PRO A 48 2.87 -5.94 5.48
CA PRO A 48 2.74 -5.41 4.12
C PRO A 48 3.43 -4.04 3.99
N LEU A 49 4.14 -3.85 2.88
CA LEU A 49 4.73 -2.55 2.56
C LEU A 49 3.68 -1.65 1.90
N ILE A 50 3.25 -0.61 2.60
CA ILE A 50 2.25 0.36 2.12
C ILE A 50 2.90 1.73 2.04
N LEU A 51 3.00 2.26 0.83
CA LEU A 51 3.68 3.52 0.50
C LEU A 51 2.68 4.53 -0.06
N SER A 52 3.05 5.81 -0.06
CA SER A 52 2.27 6.90 -0.67
C SER A 52 3.14 7.76 -1.57
N THR A 53 2.62 8.22 -2.70
CA THR A 53 3.37 9.11 -3.60
C THR A 53 3.45 10.54 -3.08
N LEU A 54 2.44 11.00 -2.32
CA LEU A 54 2.39 12.34 -1.76
C LEU A 54 1.87 12.30 -0.32
N LYS A 55 2.16 13.36 0.43
CA LYS A 55 1.57 13.58 1.75
C LYS A 55 1.29 15.06 1.94
N GLY A 56 0.07 15.35 2.36
CA GLY A 56 -0.38 16.73 2.56
C GLY A 56 0.57 17.47 3.51
N LYS A 57 0.93 18.71 3.13
CA LYS A 57 1.87 19.59 3.85
C LYS A 57 3.35 19.15 3.83
N GLU A 58 3.69 18.06 3.13
CA GLU A 58 5.08 17.64 2.91
C GLU A 58 5.60 18.03 1.53
N ASN A 59 6.92 17.98 1.35
CA ASN A 59 7.55 18.23 0.06
C ASN A 59 7.29 17.06 -0.90
N LYS A 60 6.57 17.34 -1.99
CA LYS A 60 6.13 16.33 -2.98
C LYS A 60 7.28 15.52 -3.58
N GLN A 61 8.38 16.18 -3.93
CA GLN A 61 9.53 15.50 -4.56
C GLN A 61 10.22 14.57 -3.56
N ILE A 62 10.40 15.04 -2.33
CA ILE A 62 10.99 14.22 -1.26
C ILE A 62 10.10 13.03 -0.98
N THR A 63 8.79 13.22 -0.77
CA THR A 63 7.86 12.11 -0.48
C THR A 63 7.87 11.06 -1.59
N LEU A 64 7.82 11.48 -2.86
CA LEU A 64 7.88 10.55 -3.98
C LEU A 64 9.22 9.79 -4.04
N LEU A 65 10.35 10.50 -3.94
CA LEU A 65 11.67 9.89 -4.01
C LEU A 65 11.94 8.96 -2.82
N THR A 66 11.43 9.30 -1.63
CA THR A 66 11.47 8.42 -0.45
C THR A 66 10.67 7.16 -0.68
N SER A 67 9.44 7.24 -1.20
CA SER A 67 8.64 6.06 -1.53
C SER A 67 9.30 5.20 -2.61
N LEU A 68 9.93 5.82 -3.61
CA LEU A 68 10.70 5.08 -4.62
C LEU A 68 11.91 4.38 -4.02
N ALA A 69 12.67 5.05 -3.13
CA ALA A 69 13.79 4.44 -2.44
C ALA A 69 13.33 3.26 -1.57
N GLN A 70 12.24 3.41 -0.81
CA GLN A 70 11.67 2.34 0.01
C GLN A 70 11.24 1.15 -0.85
N LEU A 71 10.68 1.41 -2.04
CA LEU A 71 10.32 0.37 -3.00
C LEU A 71 11.56 -0.41 -3.47
N THR A 72 12.62 0.28 -3.91
CA THR A 72 13.81 -0.40 -4.48
C THR A 72 14.66 -1.13 -3.44
N THR A 73 14.63 -0.69 -2.18
CA THR A 73 15.37 -1.32 -1.08
C THR A 73 14.58 -2.41 -0.35
N SER A 74 13.30 -2.60 -0.68
CA SER A 74 12.46 -3.61 -0.02
C SER A 74 12.86 -5.02 -0.46
N SER A 75 12.93 -5.94 0.52
CA SER A 75 13.08 -7.39 0.27
C SER A 75 11.86 -8.00 -0.42
N HIS A 76 10.77 -7.26 -0.61
CA HIS A 76 9.60 -7.74 -1.33
C HIS A 76 9.72 -7.60 -2.86
N VAL A 77 10.76 -6.91 -3.35
CA VAL A 77 11.00 -6.70 -4.80
C VAL A 77 12.00 -7.70 -5.39
N TRP A 78 12.84 -8.33 -4.56
CA TRP A 78 13.97 -9.16 -4.98
C TRP A 78 13.92 -10.56 -4.39
#